data_AF-N6UNB5-F1
#
_entry.id   AF-N6UNB5-F1
#
_cell.length_a   1.000
_cell.length_b   1.000
_cell.length_c   1.000
_cell.angle_alpha   90.00
_cell.angle_beta   90.00
_cell.angle_gamma   90.00
#
_symmetry.space_group_name_H-M   'P 1'
#
loop_
_entity.id
_entity.type
_entity.pdbx_description
1 polymer ?
#
loop_
_entity_poly.entity_id
_entity_poly.type
_entity_poly.pdbx_seq_one_letter_code
_entity_poly.pdbx_strand_id
1 'polypeptide(L)' 'MHYPSPESIHVAVYYEALCSDSVYFITRQLYPNYQLFKDHMTVEFIPYGKAIGIKRRTEWLQS' A
#
# COMPACT_ATOMS: atom_id res chain seq x y z
N MET A 1 21.66 6.49 -1.04
CA MET A 1 20.77 5.32 -1.05
C MET A 1 20.81 4.76 0.37
N HIS A 2 19.73 4.91 1.14
CA HIS A 2 19.68 4.34 2.50
C HIS A 2 19.44 2.84 2.34
N TYR A 3 20.49 2.05 2.49
CA TYR A 3 20.36 0.58 2.51
C TYR A 3 19.74 0.20 3.84
N PRO A 4 18.64 -0.58 3.88
CA PRO A 4 18.03 -0.98 5.13
C PRO A 4 19.06 -1.74 5.97
N SER A 5 19.25 -1.31 7.21
CA SER A 5 20.11 -2.02 8.14
C SER A 5 19.61 -3.46 8.30
N PRO A 6 20.49 -4.44 8.57
CA PRO A 6 20.08 -5.82 8.82
C PRO A 6 19.13 -5.98 10.02
N GLU A 7 18.98 -4.93 10.84
CA GLU A 7 18.01 -4.86 11.95
C GLU A 7 16.71 -4.13 11.59
N SER A 8 16.55 -3.66 10.35
CA SER A 8 15.34 -2.95 9.92
C SER A 8 14.15 -3.91 9.86
N ILE A 9 13.09 -3.56 10.59
CA ILE A 9 11.86 -4.33 10.63
C ILE A 9 11.07 -4.03 9.36
N HIS A 10 10.69 -5.09 8.65
CA HIS A 10 9.81 -4.98 7.50
C HIS A 10 8.33 -5.01 7.92
N VAL A 11 7.57 -3.98 7.53
CA VAL A 11 6.14 -3.86 7.83
C VAL A 11 5.37 -3.74 6.52
N ALA A 12 4.60 -4.79 6.19
CA ALA A 12 3.70 -4.80 5.05
C ALA A 12 2.29 -4.35 5.46
N VAL A 13 1.77 -3.33 4.79
CA VAL A 13 0.46 -2.72 5.08
C VAL A 13 -0.49 -3.02 3.93
N TYR A 14 -1.44 -3.92 4.18
CA TYR A 14 -2.52 -4.24 3.26
C TYR A 14 -3.66 -3.26 3.46
N TYR A 15 -4.03 -2.51 2.42
CA TYR A 15 -4.96 -1.40 2.56
C TYR A 15 -5.87 -1.23 1.34
N GLU A 16 -7.07 -0.73 1.57
CA GLU A 16 -8.00 -0.31 0.51
C GLU A 16 -8.01 1.22 0.42
N ALA A 17 -7.66 1.79 -0.73
CA ALA A 17 -7.44 3.23 -0.88
C ALA A 17 -8.67 4.11 -0.53
N LEU A 18 -9.89 3.58 -0.70
CA LEU A 18 -11.14 4.30 -0.40
C LEU A 18 -11.77 3.89 0.94
N CYS A 19 -11.15 2.99 1.70
CA CYS A 19 -11.64 2.58 3.01
C CYS A 19 -11.21 3.60 4.08
N SER A 20 -12.17 4.16 4.82
CA SER A 20 -11.91 5.16 5.86
C SER A 20 -10.95 4.65 6.94
N ASP A 21 -11.05 3.37 7.32
CA ASP A 21 -10.22 2.79 8.37
C ASP A 21 -8.77 2.59 7.91
N SER A 22 -8.57 2.18 6.66
CA SER A 22 -7.24 2.12 6.03
C SER A 22 -6.58 3.50 6.00
N VAL A 23 -7.31 4.54 5.57
CA VAL A 23 -6.81 5.92 5.55
C VAL A 23 -6.49 6.41 6.96
N TYR A 24 -7.36 6.13 7.94
CA TYR A 24 -7.17 6.53 9.33
C TYR A 24 -5.94 5.85 9.95
N PHE A 25 -5.79 4.54 9.77
CA PHE A 25 -4.61 3.81 10.24
C PHE A 25 -3.33 4.39 9.67
N ILE A 26 -3.26 4.57 8.34
CA ILE A 26 -2.05 5.08 7.67
C ILE A 26 -1.71 6.50 8.16
N THR A 27 -2.69 7.40 8.23
CA THR A 27 -2.43 8.83 8.50
C THR A 27 -2.30 9.16 9.98
N ARG A 28 -3.02 8.46 10.87
CA ARG A 28 -3.09 8.81 12.30
C ARG A 28 -2.30 7.89 13.20
N GLN A 29 -2.00 6.67 12.76
CA GLN A 29 -1.28 5.70 13.58
C GLN A 29 0.08 5.37 12.97
N LEU A 30 0.12 4.92 11.72
CA LEU A 30 1.36 4.48 11.09
C LEU A 30 2.31 5.64 10.80
N TYR A 31 1.85 6.69 10.13
CA TYR A 31 2.74 7.79 9.70
C TYR A 31 3.45 8.50 10.86
N PRO A 32 2.77 8.88 11.98
CA PRO A 32 3.45 9.48 13.12
C PRO A 32 4.54 8.58 13.71
N ASN A 33 4.27 7.27 13.83
CA ASN A 33 5.26 6.32 14.33
C ASN A 33 6.40 6.07 13.34
N TYR A 34 6.11 6.01 12.03
CA TYR A 34 7.14 5.90 11.00
C TYR A 34 8.13 7.07 11.06
N GLN A 35 7.67 8.30 11.31
CA GLN A 35 8.59 9.44 11.47
C GLN A 35 9.60 9.26 12.61
N LEU A 36 9.22 8.54 13.68
CA LEU A 36 10.08 8.26 14.83
C LEU A 36 11.05 7.08 14.59
N PHE A 37 10.65 6.11 13.76
CA PHE A 37 11.35 4.84 13.61
C PHE A 37 11.82 4.51 12.18
N LYS A 38 11.75 5.47 11.24
CA LYS A 38 12.07 5.27 9.81
C LYS A 38 13.47 4.70 9.54
N ASP A 39 14.44 4.94 10.43
CA ASP A 39 15.80 4.43 10.27
C ASP A 39 15.91 2.93 10.63
N HIS A 40 14.89 2.38 11.30
CA HIS A 40 14.80 0.98 11.75
C HIS A 40 13.59 0.24 11.17
N MET A 41 12.86 0.85 10.23
CA MET A 41 11.63 0.27 9.69
C MET A 41 11.49 0.55 8.20
N THR A 42 11.24 -0.51 7.44
CA THR A 42 10.87 -0.43 6.03
C THR A 42 9.38 -0.75 5.90
N VAL A 43 8.61 0.22 5.38
CA VAL A 43 7.17 0.05 5.16
C VAL A 43 6.88 -0.23 3.70
N GLU A 44 6.16 -1.30 3.42
CA GLU A 44 5.62 -1.63 2.10
C GLU A 44 4.09 -1.48 2.10
N PHE A 45 3.55 -0.78 1.11
CA PHE A 45 2.12 -0.60 0.95
C PHE A 45 1.59 -1.52 -0.14
N ILE A 46 0.73 -2.46 0.24
CA ILE A 46 0.16 -3.45 -0.66
C ILE A 46 -1.33 -3.11 -0.83
N PRO A 47 -1.74 -2.57 -1.99
CA PRO A 47 -3.15 -2.27 -2.22
C PRO A 47 -3.93 -3.59 -2.26
N TYR A 48 -4.78 -3.76 -1.27
CA TYR A 48 -5.79 -4.81 -1.22
C TYR A 48 -7.10 -4.23 -1.74
N GLY A 49 -7.92 -5.05 -2.40
CA GLY A 49 -9.22 -4.60 -2.89
C GLY A 49 -9.77 -5.51 -3.97
N LYS A 50 -11.10 -5.69 -3.97
CA LYS A 50 -11.84 -6.44 -4.99
C LYS A 50 -11.90 -5.70 -6.33
N ALA A 51 -10.76 -5.27 -6.85
CA ALA A 51 -10.67 -4.65 -8.17
C ALA A 51 -10.93 -5.73 -9.23
N ILE A 52 -12.17 -5.82 -9.71
CA ILE A 52 -12.51 -6.65 -10.86
C ILE A 52 -12.04 -5.89 -12.10
N GLY A 53 -10.99 -6.36 -12.76
CA GLY A 53 -10.57 -5.81 -14.03
C GLY A 53 -11.65 -6.05 -15.09
N ILE A 54 -12.50 -5.06 -15.37
CA ILE A 54 -13.45 -5.16 -16.47
C ILE A 54 -12.66 -5.03 -17.78
N LYS A 55 -12.29 -6.16 -18.38
CA LYS A 55 -11.89 -6.19 -19.80
C LYS A 55 -13.13 -5.86 -20.64
N ARG A 56 -13.33 -4.59 -20.99
CA ARG A 56 -14.26 -4.22 -22.05
C ARG A 56 -13.69 -4.70 -23.38
N ARG A 57 -13.99 -5.93 -23.78
CA ARG A 57 -13.78 -6.41 -25.14
C ARG A 57 -14.86 -5.82 -26.03
N THR A 58 -14.69 -4.55 -26.40
CA THR A 58 -15.33 -3.99 -27.60
C THR A 58 -14.25 -3.87 -28.66
N GLU A 59 -13.88 -4.98 -29.28
CA GLU A 59 -13.19 -5.00 -30.55
C GLU A 59 -14.03 -5.84 -31.52
N TRP A 60 -14.77 -5.11 -32.34
CA TRP A 60 -15.18 -5.42 -33.71
C TRP A 60 -16.04 -6.68 -33.96
N LEU A 61 -17.35 -6.54 -33.79
CA LEU A 61 -18.29 -7.04 -34.80
C LEU A 61 -18.14 -6.14 -36.03
N GLN A 62 -17.25 -6.44 -36.97
CA GLN A 62 -17.34 -6.11 -38.42
C GLN A 62 -16.07 -6.63 -39.12
N SER A 63 -16.09 -7.90 -39.54
CA SER A 63 -15.56 -8.41 -40.82
C SER A 63 -15.58 -9.93 -40.80
#